data_AF-A0AA38KVX6-F1
#
_entry.id   AF-A0AA38KVX6-F1
#
_cell.length_a   1.000
_cell.length_b   1.000
_cell.length_c   1.000
_cell.angle_alpha   90.00
_cell.angle_beta   90.00
_cell.angle_gamma   90.00
#
_symmetry.space_group_name_H-M   'P 1'
#
loop_
_entity.id
_entity.type
_entity.pdbx_description
1 polymer ?
#
loop_
_entity_poly.entity_id
_entity_poly.type
_entity_poly.pdbx_seq_one_letter_code
_entity_poly.pdbx_strand_id
1 'polypeptide(L)'
;MVLSVRASGDMKSSSGGPTFLSVEEAGLVEMSALDMHERFLCRLTISSLNLLRVISEQEGKPIEELNAGRICDWFVKDKTKREQDINSATLKWETKSEW
;
A
#
# COMPACT_ATOMS: atom_id res chain seq x y z
N MET A 1 -2.84 13.41 39.09
CA MET A 1 -1.65 12.80 38.48
C MET A 1 -1.93 12.70 36.98
N VAL A 2 -1.57 13.74 36.22
CA VAL A 2 -1.87 13.81 34.78
C VAL A 2 -0.69 13.20 34.03
N LEU A 3 -0.89 12.03 33.41
CA LEU A 3 0.10 11.42 32.54
C LEU A 3 0.18 12.23 31.24
N SER A 4 1.27 12.98 31.10
CA SER A 4 1.65 13.63 29.84
C SER A 4 2.27 12.57 28.93
N VAL A 5 1.51 12.08 27.97
CA VAL A 5 2.05 11.22 26.90
C VAL A 5 2.67 12.15 25.85
N ARG A 6 4.00 12.30 25.92
CA ARG A 6 4.77 12.84 24.80
C ARG A 6 4.87 11.74 23.74
N ALA A 7 3.93 11.74 22.80
CA ALA A 7 4.12 11.06 21.53
C ALA A 7 5.16 11.87 20.73
N SER A 8 6.42 11.42 20.77
CA SER A 8 7.45 11.90 19.85
C SER A 8 7.04 11.50 18.44
N GLY A 9 6.57 12.51 17.70
CA GLY A 9 6.35 12.43 16.26
C GLY A 9 7.65 12.33 15.48
N ASP A 10 7.46 12.06 14.19
CA ASP A 10 8.41 12.14 13.08
C ASP A 10 9.23 10.88 12.76
N MET A 11 8.52 9.79 12.46
CA MET A 11 9.03 8.78 11.52
C MET A 11 8.82 9.29 10.09
N LYS A 12 9.67 10.22 9.66
CA LYS A 12 9.70 10.75 8.30
C LYS A 12 10.09 9.60 7.34
N SER A 13 9.13 9.05 6.61
CA SER A 13 9.38 8.00 5.61
C SER A 13 10.22 8.56 4.46
N SER A 14 11.52 8.35 4.52
CA SER A 14 12.52 8.77 3.53
C SER A 14 12.55 7.85 2.28
N SER A 15 11.38 7.58 1.71
CA SER A 15 11.24 6.97 0.37
C SER A 15 9.87 7.35 -0.18
N GLY A 16 9.83 8.45 -0.95
CA GLY A 16 8.62 9.20 -1.34
C GLY A 16 7.72 8.54 -2.38
N GLY A 17 7.42 7.25 -2.24
CA GLY A 17 6.38 6.58 -3.03
C GLY A 17 5.02 6.62 -2.30
N PRO A 18 3.89 6.64 -3.03
CA PRO A 18 2.58 6.43 -2.42
C PRO A 18 2.52 5.06 -1.72
N THR A 19 2.06 5.03 -0.47
CA THR A 19 1.82 3.81 0.32
C THR A 19 0.35 3.42 0.23
N PHE A 20 0.07 2.11 0.23
CA PHE A 20 -1.30 1.58 0.31
C PHE A 20 -1.81 1.42 1.76
N LEU A 21 -1.00 1.84 2.74
CA LEU A 21 -1.37 1.86 4.15
C LEU A 21 -1.61 3.30 4.60
N SER A 22 -2.81 3.62 5.08
CA SER A 22 -3.15 4.94 5.61
C SER A 22 -2.46 5.20 6.96
N VAL A 23 -2.43 6.46 7.40
CA VAL A 23 -1.88 6.83 8.72
C VAL A 23 -2.70 6.21 9.85
N GLU A 24 -4.02 6.19 9.68
CA GLU A 24 -4.95 5.58 10.62
C GLU A 24 -4.74 4.07 10.71
N GLU A 25 -4.62 3.39 9.57
CA GLU A 25 -4.35 1.95 9.52
C GLU A 25 -2.98 1.60 10.13
N ALA A 26 -1.95 2.38 9.80
CA ALA A 26 -0.64 2.21 10.42
C ALA A 26 -0.71 2.39 11.95
N GLY A 27 -1.45 3.38 12.42
CA GLY A 27 -1.70 3.60 13.85
C GLY A 27 -2.38 2.41 14.51
N LEU A 28 -3.39 1.81 13.87
CA LEU A 28 -4.04 0.60 14.37
C LEU A 28 -3.06 -0.58 14.49
N VAL A 29 -2.15 -0.75 13.53
CA VAL A 29 -1.13 -1.80 13.61
C VAL A 29 -0.16 -1.53 14.77
N GLU A 30 0.29 -0.30 14.97
CA GLU A 30 1.24 0.01 16.04
C GLU A 30 0.63 -0.08 17.45
N MET A 31 -0.67 0.19 17.58
CA MET A 31 -1.39 0.06 18.86
C MET A 31 -1.81 -1.38 19.20
N SER A 32 -1.66 -2.31 18.25
CA SER A 32 -1.99 -3.72 18.47
C SER A 32 -0.95 -4.40 19.37
N ALA A 33 -1.35 -5.45 20.08
CA ALA A 33 -0.47 -6.27 20.91
C ALA A 33 0.33 -7.30 20.08
N LEU A 34 0.71 -6.94 18.85
CA LEU A 34 1.45 -7.80 17.92
C LEU A 34 2.96 -7.64 18.10
N ASP A 35 3.71 -8.71 17.87
CA ASP A 35 5.16 -8.66 17.78
C ASP A 35 5.65 -8.02 16.46
N MET A 36 6.97 -7.90 16.30
CA MET A 36 7.56 -7.26 15.12
C MET A 36 7.22 -8.00 13.81
N HIS A 37 7.24 -9.33 13.81
CA HIS A 37 6.97 -10.13 12.61
C HIS A 37 5.48 -10.07 12.25
N GLU A 38 4.62 -10.12 13.26
CA GLU A 38 3.18 -9.99 13.10
C GLU A 38 2.78 -8.60 12.59
N ARG A 39 3.38 -7.52 13.12
CA ARG A 39 3.13 -6.15 12.63
C ARG A 39 3.54 -6.00 11.18
N PHE A 40 4.69 -6.53 10.79
CA PHE A 40 5.12 -6.52 9.40
C PHE A 40 4.09 -7.23 8.49
N LEU A 41 3.69 -8.44 8.85
CA LEU A 41 2.69 -9.20 8.10
C LEU A 41 1.33 -8.49 8.07
N CYS A 42 0.92 -7.87 9.18
CA CYS A 42 -0.32 -7.09 9.26
C CYS A 42 -0.30 -5.90 8.30
N ARG A 43 0.80 -5.12 8.28
CA ARG A 43 0.98 -4.00 7.34
C ARG A 43 0.94 -4.47 5.88
N LEU A 44 1.59 -5.58 5.56
CA LEU A 44 1.53 -6.17 4.22
C LEU A 44 0.11 -6.59 3.84
N THR A 45 -0.62 -7.20 4.77
CA THR A 45 -1.97 -7.71 4.53
C THR A 45 -2.95 -6.56 4.28
N ILE A 46 -2.93 -5.50 5.11
CA ILE A 46 -3.78 -4.33 4.94
C ILE A 46 -3.43 -3.61 3.63
N SER A 47 -2.14 -3.41 3.35
CA SER A 47 -1.70 -2.80 2.09
C SER A 47 -2.18 -3.58 0.88
N SER A 48 -2.15 -4.92 0.95
CA SER A 48 -2.63 -5.79 -0.13
C SER A 48 -4.15 -5.67 -0.31
N LEU A 49 -4.91 -5.60 0.79
CA LEU A 49 -6.36 -5.39 0.75
C LEU A 49 -6.72 -4.05 0.09
N ASN A 50 -6.01 -2.98 0.42
CA ASN A 50 -6.25 -1.67 -0.16
C ASN A 50 -5.90 -1.63 -1.66
N LEU A 51 -4.82 -2.30 -2.06
CA LEU A 51 -4.52 -2.47 -3.49
C LEU A 51 -5.62 -3.26 -4.21
N LEU A 52 -6.13 -4.35 -3.61
CA LEU A 52 -7.24 -5.13 -4.19
C LEU A 52 -8.51 -4.29 -4.36
N ARG A 53 -8.80 -3.39 -3.42
CA ARG A 53 -9.92 -2.42 -3.56
C ARG A 53 -9.72 -1.48 -4.75
N VAL A 54 -8.50 -0.95 -4.92
CA VAL A 54 -8.18 -0.11 -6.09
C VAL A 54 -8.31 -0.90 -7.40
N ILE A 55 -7.86 -2.15 -7.44
CA ILE A 55 -8.01 -3.02 -8.62
C ILE A 55 -9.50 -3.26 -8.93
N SER A 56 -10.29 -3.55 -7.89
CA SER A 56 -11.74 -3.77 -7.99
C SER A 56 -12.45 -2.55 -8.59
N GLU A 57 -12.14 -1.35 -8.10
CA GLU A 57 -12.70 -0.10 -8.61
C GLU A 57 -12.30 0.16 -10.08
N GLN A 58 -11.04 -0.06 -10.43
CA GLN A 58 -10.54 0.20 -11.79
C GLN A 58 -11.05 -0.79 -12.83
N GLU A 59 -11.23 -2.05 -12.46
CA GLU A 59 -11.79 -3.07 -13.36
C GLU A 59 -13.33 -3.05 -13.37
N GLY A 60 -13.97 -2.28 -12.47
CA GLY A 60 -15.42 -2.19 -12.35
C GLY A 60 -16.06 -3.51 -11.90
N LYS A 61 -15.35 -4.29 -11.07
CA LYS A 61 -15.80 -5.62 -10.60
C LYS A 61 -15.78 -5.69 -9.08
N PRO A 62 -16.70 -6.43 -8.46
CA PRO A 62 -16.66 -6.67 -7.02
C PRO A 62 -15.33 -7.36 -6.63
N ILE A 63 -14.82 -7.06 -5.44
CA ILE A 63 -13.53 -7.57 -4.96
C ILE A 63 -13.53 -9.11 -4.87
N GLU A 64 -14.70 -9.71 -4.65
CA GLU A 64 -14.96 -11.15 -4.60
C GLU A 64 -14.74 -11.84 -5.96
N GLU A 65 -14.81 -11.11 -7.07
CA GLU A 65 -14.53 -11.61 -8.41
C GLU A 65 -13.06 -11.50 -8.82
N LEU A 66 -12.21 -10.86 -8.00
CA LEU A 66 -10.78 -10.79 -8.25
C LEU A 66 -10.13 -12.14 -7.97
N ASN A 67 -9.78 -12.84 -9.04
CA ASN A 67 -8.95 -14.04 -8.99
C ASN A 67 -7.52 -13.75 -9.45
N ALA A 68 -6.63 -14.74 -9.28
CA ALA A 68 -5.22 -14.61 -9.64
C ALA A 68 -5.01 -14.13 -11.10
N GLY A 69 -5.81 -14.64 -12.05
CA GLY A 69 -5.72 -14.22 -13.45
C GLY A 69 -6.03 -12.73 -13.64
N ARG A 70 -7.13 -12.25 -13.05
CA ARG A 70 -7.49 -10.82 -13.13
C ARG A 70 -6.45 -9.92 -12.48
N ILE A 71 -5.91 -10.34 -11.35
CA ILE A 71 -4.87 -9.60 -10.64
C ILE A 71 -3.63 -9.52 -11.53
N CYS A 72 -3.16 -10.65 -12.08
CA CYS A 72 -2.02 -10.67 -13.00
C CYS A 72 -2.26 -9.77 -14.23
N ASP A 73 -3.42 -9.86 -14.86
CA ASP A 73 -3.78 -9.03 -16.02
C ASP A 73 -3.74 -7.54 -15.67
N TRP A 74 -4.28 -7.15 -14.51
CA TRP A 74 -4.24 -5.77 -14.04
C TRP A 74 -2.80 -5.30 -13.83
N PHE A 75 -1.93 -6.11 -13.22
CA PHE A 75 -0.51 -5.76 -13.03
C PHE A 75 0.21 -5.54 -14.37
N VAL A 76 -0.10 -6.33 -15.40
CA VAL A 76 0.43 -6.15 -16.76
C VAL A 76 -0.07 -4.83 -17.36
N LYS A 77 -1.38 -4.54 -17.28
CA LYS A 77 -1.94 -3.27 -17.75
C LYS A 77 -1.33 -2.06 -17.04
N ASP A 78 -1.18 -2.13 -15.71
CA ASP A 78 -0.62 -1.05 -14.90
C ASP A 78 0.87 -0.84 -15.21
N LYS A 79 1.61 -1.92 -15.54
CA LYS A 79 2.98 -1.82 -16.07
C LYS A 79 3.02 -1.09 -17.40
N THR A 80 2.14 -1.42 -18.36
CA THR A 80 2.08 -0.72 -19.65
C THR A 80 1.74 0.76 -19.48
N LYS A 81 0.85 1.10 -18.54
CA LYS A 81 0.57 2.51 -18.18
C LYS A 81 1.84 3.23 -17.71
N ARG A 82 2.64 2.61 -16.82
CA ARG A 82 3.92 3.19 -16.36
C ARG A 82 4.88 3.48 -17.51
N GLU A 83 4.97 2.56 -18.46
CA GLU A 83 5.87 2.69 -19.63
C GLU A 83 5.47 3.86 -20.54
N GLN A 84 4.18 4.20 -20.59
CA GLN A 84 3.66 5.33 -21.36
C GLN A 84 3.75 6.65 -20.59
N ASP A 85 3.28 6.66 -19.34
CA ASP A 85 3.34 7.79 -18.42
C ASP A 85 3.25 7.28 -16.98
N ILE A 86 4.31 7.53 -16.19
CA ILE A 86 4.39 7.14 -14.78
C ILE A 86 3.23 7.69 -13.94
N ASN A 87 2.63 8.81 -14.34
CA ASN A 87 1.50 9.42 -13.62
C ASN A 87 0.16 8.75 -13.93
N SER A 88 0.07 8.02 -15.04
CA SER A 88 -1.13 7.30 -15.44
C SER A 88 -1.29 5.95 -14.74
N ALA A 89 -0.21 5.43 -14.15
CA ALA A 89 -0.19 4.17 -13.42
C ALA A 89 -0.53 4.34 -11.93
N THR A 90 -1.11 3.27 -11.38
CA THR A 90 -1.44 3.17 -9.95
C THR A 90 -0.18 2.94 -9.14
N LEU A 91 0.64 1.97 -9.55
CA LEU A 91 1.92 1.72 -8.90
C LEU A 91 2.97 2.62 -9.54
N LYS A 92 3.45 3.60 -8.77
CA LYS A 92 4.48 4.55 -9.19
C LYS A 92 5.87 4.04 -8.84
N TRP A 93 6.24 2.91 -9.43
CA TRP A 93 7.59 2.38 -9.28
C TRP A 93 8.50 3.05 -10.30
N GLU A 94 9.40 3.91 -9.81
CA GLU A 94 10.50 4.41 -10.61
C GLU A 94 11.36 3.21 -11.01
N THR A 95 11.45 2.93 -12.31
CA THR A 95 12.55 2.10 -12.80
C THR A 95 13.77 3.00 -12.72
N LYS A 96 14.49 2.94 -11.60
CA LYS A 96 15.80 3.58 -11.48
C LYS A 96 16.71 2.97 -12.55
N SER A 97 16.71 3.56 -13.74
CA SER A 97 17.84 3.49 -14.66
C SER A 97 18.91 4.41 -14.08
N GLU A 98 19.52 3.98 -12.98
CA GLU A 98 20.75 4.56 -12.44
C GLU A 98 21.90 3.84 -13.16
N TRP A 99 22.64 4.59 -13.96
CA TRP A 99 24.00 4.25 -14.38
C TRP A 99 24.95 4.39 -13.19
#